data_AF-A0A2A2WA57-F1
#
_entry.id   AF-A0A2A2WA57-F1
#
_cell.length_a   1.000
_cell.length_b   1.000
_cell.length_c   1.000
_cell.angle_alpha   90.00
_cell.angle_beta   90.00
_cell.angle_gamma   90.00
#
_symmetry.space_group_name_H-M   'P 1'
#
loop_
_entity.id
_entity.type
_entity.pdbx_description
1 polymer ?
#
loop_
_entity_poly.entity_id
_entity_poly.type
_entity_poly.pdbx_seq_one_letter_code
_entity_poly.pdbx_strand_id
1 'polypeptide(L)'
;MNRRRGVEVFEVVSRSPRLGYARRSAVDANMIPWPDEKIYNNAIWDIRRHSMDAELWRYTRIENHHQEVLDSYSAADGERAVVTAVTSNGNWYALTTRRLVGVSYDGAFDIPAHLMTDCTFGDNAKGYGNVELSIATITQPGNGSVAFEFETGKAWMAPEYYVSWWIRKFPILDLFKFDPASS
;
A
#
# COMPACT_ATOMS: atom_id res chain seq x y z
N MET A 1 -55.50 3.71 -28.58
CA MET A 1 -54.22 4.39 -28.88
C MET A 1 -53.67 4.96 -27.57
N ASN A 2 -52.42 4.62 -27.25
CA ASN A 2 -51.55 5.14 -26.18
C ASN A 2 -51.90 4.98 -24.69
N ARG A 3 -51.24 3.95 -24.12
CA ARG A 3 -50.75 3.85 -22.73
C ARG A 3 -49.91 5.08 -22.36
N ARG A 4 -50.04 5.58 -21.13
CA ARG A 4 -48.93 6.25 -20.41
C ARG A 4 -48.77 5.63 -19.03
N ARG A 5 -47.62 4.97 -18.87
CA ARG A 5 -46.99 4.53 -17.61
C ARG A 5 -46.67 5.79 -16.79
N GLY A 6 -46.88 5.85 -15.48
CA GLY A 6 -46.20 5.02 -14.48
C GLY A 6 -44.80 5.57 -14.28
N VAL A 7 -44.63 6.51 -13.34
CA VAL A 7 -43.31 6.93 -12.82
C VAL A 7 -43.35 6.65 -11.33
N GLU A 8 -42.88 5.47 -10.97
CA GLU A 8 -42.54 5.12 -9.59
C GLU A 8 -41.27 5.88 -9.19
N VAL A 9 -41.34 6.50 -8.01
CA VAL A 9 -40.21 7.15 -7.35
C VAL A 9 -39.32 6.02 -6.81
N PHE A 10 -38.17 5.79 -7.45
CA PHE A 10 -37.15 4.87 -6.94
C PHE A 10 -36.33 5.59 -5.86
N GLU A 11 -36.66 5.30 -4.62
CA GLU A 11 -35.82 5.58 -3.45
C GLU A 11 -34.58 4.67 -3.52
N VAL A 12 -33.44 5.23 -3.93
CA VAL A 12 -32.16 4.51 -3.91
C VAL A 12 -31.65 4.48 -2.47
N VAL A 13 -32.06 3.44 -1.74
CA VAL A 13 -31.43 3.07 -0.47
C VAL A 13 -30.00 2.64 -0.79
N SER A 14 -29.03 3.53 -0.54
CA SER A 14 -27.60 3.24 -0.59
C SER A 14 -27.28 2.15 0.43
N ARG A 15 -27.16 0.91 -0.04
CA ARG A 15 -26.64 -0.22 0.74
C ARG A 15 -25.13 -0.25 0.56
N SER A 16 -24.40 0.18 1.59
CA SER A 16 -22.96 -0.05 1.72
C SER A 16 -22.68 -1.56 1.58
N PRO A 17 -21.76 -2.00 0.69
CA PRO A 17 -21.32 -3.38 0.70
C PRO A 17 -20.42 -3.59 1.91
N ARG A 18 -20.99 -4.18 2.97
CA ARG A 18 -20.19 -4.83 4.01
C ARG A 18 -19.49 -6.02 3.37
N LEU A 19 -18.17 -5.94 3.18
CA LEU A 19 -17.36 -7.08 2.77
C LEU A 19 -17.56 -8.21 3.79
N GLY A 20 -18.17 -9.31 3.33
CA GLY A 20 -18.28 -10.54 4.09
C GLY A 20 -16.94 -11.29 4.09
N TYR A 21 -16.32 -11.41 5.25
CA TYR A 21 -15.22 -12.33 5.53
C TYR A 21 -15.71 -13.78 5.46
N ALA A 22 -15.04 -14.64 4.68
CA ALA A 22 -14.87 -16.07 4.99
C ALA A 22 -13.92 -16.78 3.99
N ARG A 23 -12.61 -16.68 4.23
CA ARG A 23 -11.69 -17.83 4.15
C ARG A 23 -10.56 -17.57 5.13
N ARG A 24 -10.70 -18.14 6.34
CA ARG A 24 -9.53 -18.39 7.20
C ARG A 24 -8.67 -19.39 6.44
N SER A 25 -7.61 -18.91 5.80
CA SER A 25 -6.58 -19.77 5.23
C SER A 25 -5.94 -20.57 6.37
N ALA A 26 -5.74 -21.85 6.15
CA ALA A 26 -5.21 -22.83 7.10
C ALA A 26 -3.70 -22.61 7.42
N VAL A 27 -3.31 -21.37 7.73
CA VAL A 27 -1.94 -20.95 8.03
C VAL A 27 -1.75 -20.71 9.55
N ASP A 28 -2.83 -20.68 10.32
CA ASP A 28 -2.84 -20.16 11.70
C ASP A 28 -2.33 -21.10 12.81
N ALA A 29 -1.84 -22.31 12.53
CA ALA A 29 -1.58 -23.28 13.59
C ALA A 29 -0.11 -23.43 14.04
N ASN A 30 0.88 -22.91 13.31
CA ASN A 30 2.31 -23.07 13.68
C ASN A 30 3.24 -22.02 13.05
N MET A 31 2.76 -20.82 12.70
CA MET A 31 3.64 -19.77 12.21
C MET A 31 4.42 -19.17 13.36
N ILE A 32 5.76 -19.14 13.22
CA ILE A 32 6.58 -18.13 13.88
C ILE A 32 5.87 -16.79 13.69
N PRO A 33 5.63 -16.00 14.75
CA PRO A 33 4.96 -14.71 14.61
C PRO A 33 5.58 -13.92 13.48
N TRP A 34 4.76 -13.37 12.58
CA TRP A 34 5.29 -12.51 11.52
C TRP A 34 6.12 -11.41 12.18
N PRO A 35 7.39 -11.21 11.78
CA PRO A 35 8.29 -10.33 12.52
C PRO A 35 8.02 -8.87 12.17
N ASP A 36 6.76 -8.41 12.28
CA ASP A 36 6.26 -7.12 11.84
C ASP A 36 7.10 -5.96 12.37
N GLU A 37 7.49 -6.01 13.65
CA GLU A 37 8.34 -4.98 14.25
C GLU A 37 9.73 -4.92 13.59
N LYS A 38 10.36 -6.07 13.36
CA LYS A 38 11.66 -6.15 12.68
C LYS A 38 11.55 -5.67 11.23
N ILE A 39 10.49 -6.08 10.52
CA ILE A 39 10.19 -5.65 9.15
C ILE A 39 10.01 -4.13 9.11
N TYR A 40 9.13 -3.60 9.97
CA TYR A 40 8.84 -2.17 10.06
C TYR A 40 10.12 -1.36 10.29
N ASN A 41 10.91 -1.73 11.31
CA ASN A 41 12.12 -1.00 11.66
C ASN A 41 13.16 -1.02 10.53
N ASN A 42 13.33 -2.16 9.85
CA ASN A 42 14.29 -2.28 8.75
C ASN A 42 13.82 -1.55 7.48
N ALA A 43 12.53 -1.65 7.13
CA ALA A 43 11.97 -0.99 5.97
C ALA A 43 11.96 0.54 6.15
N ILE A 44 11.51 1.04 7.31
CA ILE A 44 11.56 2.47 7.64
C ILE A 44 12.98 2.98 7.65
N TRP A 45 13.94 2.25 8.24
CA TRP A 45 15.34 2.65 8.21
C TRP A 45 15.87 2.76 6.78
N ASP A 46 15.54 1.78 5.93
CA ASP A 46 15.98 1.79 4.53
C ASP A 46 15.32 2.92 3.73
N ILE A 47 14.07 3.26 4.02
CA ILE A 47 13.42 4.43 3.40
C ILE A 47 14.07 5.71 3.90
N ARG A 48 14.17 5.92 5.22
CA ARG A 48 14.70 7.15 5.84
C ARG A 48 16.13 7.45 5.42
N ARG A 49 17.01 6.44 5.34
CA ARG A 49 18.42 6.67 4.98
C ARG A 49 18.61 7.17 3.55
N HIS A 50 17.62 6.97 2.67
CA HIS A 50 17.66 7.47 1.30
C HIS A 50 16.69 8.63 1.05
N SER A 51 15.71 8.81 1.94
CA SER A 51 14.71 9.86 1.85
C SER A 51 15.26 11.19 2.38
N MET A 52 14.95 12.28 1.68
CA MET A 52 15.27 13.63 2.12
C MET A 52 13.98 14.39 2.37
N ASP A 53 13.90 15.08 3.51
CA ASP A 53 12.84 16.02 3.88
C ASP A 53 11.42 15.39 3.74
N ALA A 54 11.22 14.22 4.35
CA ALA A 54 9.96 13.47 4.23
C ALA A 54 8.74 14.21 4.81
N GLU A 55 8.99 15.14 5.72
CA GLU A 55 8.01 16.06 6.29
C GLU A 55 7.46 17.08 5.27
N LEU A 56 8.13 17.27 4.13
CA LEU A 56 7.70 18.18 3.06
C LEU A 56 6.85 17.50 1.99
N TRP A 57 6.69 16.18 2.05
CA TRP A 57 5.91 15.43 1.06
C TRP A 57 4.42 15.69 1.26
N ARG A 58 3.70 15.87 0.16
CA ARG A 58 2.33 16.37 0.16
C ARG A 58 1.31 15.26 0.36
N TYR A 59 1.51 14.14 -0.31
CA TYR A 59 0.55 13.03 -0.37
C TYR A 59 1.08 11.80 0.36
N THR A 60 2.39 11.66 0.51
CA THR A 60 3.06 10.47 1.04
C THR A 60 3.52 10.67 2.48
N ARG A 61 3.31 9.67 3.34
CA ARG A 61 3.74 9.68 4.74
C ARG A 61 4.41 8.38 5.16
N ILE A 62 5.59 8.50 5.76
CA ILE A 62 6.34 7.40 6.42
C ILE A 62 6.26 7.48 7.95
N GLU A 63 5.70 8.58 8.46
CA GLU A 63 5.41 8.86 9.86
C GLU A 63 4.07 9.61 9.94
N ASN A 64 3.39 9.57 11.09
CA ASN A 64 2.09 10.24 11.28
C ASN A 64 1.10 9.92 10.14
N HIS A 65 0.98 8.62 9.83
CA HIS A 65 0.21 8.09 8.70
C HIS A 65 -1.21 8.66 8.62
N HIS A 66 -1.76 8.67 7.40
CA HIS A 66 -3.11 9.14 7.15
C HIS A 66 -4.11 8.29 7.93
N GLN A 67 -4.80 8.87 8.91
CA GLN A 67 -5.75 8.12 9.75
C GLN A 67 -6.87 7.49 8.91
N GLU A 68 -7.37 8.22 7.91
CA GLU A 68 -8.38 7.72 6.97
C GLU A 68 -7.91 6.47 6.20
N VAL A 69 -6.61 6.35 5.90
CA VAL A 69 -6.05 5.14 5.28
C VAL A 69 -5.99 3.99 6.29
N LEU A 70 -5.54 4.26 7.51
CA LEU A 70 -5.48 3.25 8.57
C LEU A 70 -6.87 2.69 8.92
N ASP A 71 -7.90 3.53 8.88
CA ASP A 71 -9.28 3.14 9.14
C ASP A 71 -9.92 2.39 7.94
N SER A 72 -9.34 2.51 6.74
CA SER A 72 -9.89 1.95 5.51
C SER A 72 -9.57 0.47 5.28
N TYR A 73 -8.58 -0.10 5.99
CA TYR A 73 -8.26 -1.52 5.91
C TYR A 73 -8.26 -2.19 7.28
N SER A 74 -8.67 -3.45 7.33
CA SER A 74 -8.63 -4.24 8.58
C SER A 74 -7.22 -4.79 8.80
N ALA A 75 -6.39 -4.02 9.51
CA ALA A 75 -5.04 -4.44 9.89
C ALA A 75 -5.09 -5.73 10.73
N ALA A 76 -4.21 -6.68 10.41
CA ALA A 76 -4.02 -7.85 11.26
C ALA A 76 -3.31 -7.44 12.57
N ASP A 77 -3.46 -8.25 13.62
CA ASP A 77 -2.75 -7.99 14.87
C ASP A 77 -1.23 -7.97 14.63
N GLY A 78 -0.59 -6.89 15.11
CA GLY A 78 0.83 -6.58 14.88
C GLY A 78 1.18 -5.96 13.51
N GLU A 79 0.28 -5.94 12.52
CA GLU A 79 0.54 -5.34 11.21
C GLU A 79 0.73 -3.81 11.34
N ARG A 80 1.78 -3.27 10.72
CA ARG A 80 2.12 -1.84 10.79
C ARG A 80 2.15 -1.24 9.39
N ALA A 81 1.58 -0.04 9.22
CA ALA A 81 1.83 0.76 8.03
C ALA A 81 3.29 1.22 8.03
N VAL A 82 3.95 1.14 6.87
CA VAL A 82 5.31 1.63 6.61
C VAL A 82 5.24 2.90 5.76
N VAL A 83 4.37 2.90 4.75
CA VAL A 83 4.06 4.08 3.93
C VAL A 83 2.56 4.16 3.78
N THR A 84 2.00 5.36 3.84
CA THR A 84 0.63 5.63 3.42
C THR A 84 0.64 6.79 2.46
N ALA A 85 -0.21 6.76 1.44
CA ALA A 85 -0.45 7.92 0.62
C ALA A 85 -1.94 8.10 0.27
N VAL A 86 -2.33 9.36 0.10
CA VAL A 86 -3.66 9.77 -0.37
C VAL A 86 -3.43 10.81 -1.46
N THR A 87 -3.63 10.44 -2.72
CA THR A 87 -3.36 11.32 -3.85
C THR A 87 -4.61 12.07 -4.32
N SER A 88 -5.79 11.50 -4.07
CA SER A 88 -7.09 12.15 -4.30
C SER A 88 -8.18 11.48 -3.46
N ASN A 89 -9.41 12.03 -3.51
CA ASN A 89 -10.56 11.42 -2.88
C ASN A 89 -10.85 10.04 -3.49
N GLY A 90 -10.64 8.99 -2.72
CA GLY A 90 -10.83 7.61 -3.17
C GLY A 90 -9.64 7.01 -3.92
N ASN A 91 -8.48 7.68 -3.96
CA ASN A 91 -7.23 7.10 -4.42
C ASN A 91 -6.19 7.14 -3.30
N TRP A 92 -5.88 5.96 -2.77
CA TRP A 92 -4.99 5.82 -1.63
C TRP A 92 -4.33 4.44 -1.61
N TYR A 93 -3.20 4.35 -0.93
CA TYR A 93 -2.56 3.07 -0.65
C TYR A 93 -1.83 3.08 0.69
N ALA A 94 -1.68 1.88 1.25
CA ALA A 94 -0.80 1.57 2.36
C ALA A 94 0.17 0.47 1.96
N LEU A 95 1.46 0.71 2.19
CA LEU A 95 2.51 -0.29 2.19
C LEU A 95 2.72 -0.70 3.64
N THR A 96 2.39 -1.93 4.00
CA THR A 96 2.41 -2.41 5.38
C THR A 96 3.53 -3.43 5.60
N THR A 97 3.70 -3.92 6.81
CA THR A 97 4.62 -5.04 7.10
C THR A 97 4.16 -6.38 6.50
N ARG A 98 2.99 -6.42 5.86
CA ARG A 98 2.41 -7.66 5.32
C ARG A 98 1.89 -7.54 3.88
N ARG A 99 1.50 -6.36 3.41
CA ARG A 99 0.82 -6.18 2.11
C ARG A 99 0.91 -4.76 1.56
N LEU A 100 0.67 -4.63 0.26
CA LEU A 100 0.20 -3.39 -0.37
C LEU A 100 -1.33 -3.49 -0.45
N VAL A 101 -2.03 -2.53 0.15
CA VAL A 101 -3.49 -2.46 0.13
C VAL A 101 -3.94 -1.05 -0.23
N GLY A 102 -5.02 -0.92 -0.98
CA GLY A 102 -5.47 0.39 -1.42
C GLY A 102 -6.65 0.35 -2.38
N VAL A 103 -6.95 1.54 -2.89
CA VAL A 103 -7.95 1.79 -3.91
C VAL A 103 -7.32 2.67 -4.97
N SER A 104 -7.40 2.25 -6.23
CA SER A 104 -7.06 3.05 -7.40
C SER A 104 -8.29 3.25 -8.29
N TYR A 105 -8.11 3.95 -9.41
CA TYR A 105 -9.15 4.13 -10.42
C TYR A 105 -9.68 2.79 -11.00
N ASP A 106 -8.87 1.73 -10.97
CA ASP A 106 -9.23 0.40 -11.46
C ASP A 106 -9.93 -0.46 -10.38
N GLY A 107 -10.00 0.03 -9.14
CA GLY A 107 -10.67 -0.61 -8.02
C GLY A 107 -9.75 -0.85 -6.82
N ALA A 108 -10.28 -1.64 -5.87
CA ALA A 108 -9.53 -2.01 -4.67
C ALA A 108 -8.52 -3.13 -4.96
N PHE A 109 -7.39 -3.09 -4.27
CA PHE A 109 -6.35 -4.12 -4.34
C PHE A 109 -5.83 -4.47 -2.95
N ASP A 110 -5.40 -5.72 -2.79
CA ASP A 110 -4.74 -6.24 -1.59
C ASP A 110 -3.74 -7.31 -2.03
N ILE A 111 -2.46 -7.00 -1.88
CA ILE A 111 -1.33 -7.79 -2.35
C ILE A 111 -0.43 -8.15 -1.18
N PRO A 112 -0.27 -9.44 -0.84
CA PRO A 112 0.75 -9.85 0.13
C PRO A 112 2.14 -9.39 -0.30
N ALA A 113 2.85 -8.71 0.59
CA ALA A 113 4.12 -8.04 0.28
C ALA A 113 5.23 -9.03 -0.14
N HIS A 114 5.23 -10.22 0.46
CA HIS A 114 6.16 -11.29 0.12
C HIS A 114 5.94 -11.88 -1.29
N LEU A 115 4.85 -11.54 -1.98
CA LEU A 115 4.56 -11.98 -3.35
C LEU A 115 4.94 -10.92 -4.41
N MET A 116 5.42 -9.75 -3.99
CA MET A 116 5.92 -8.72 -4.91
C MET A 116 7.25 -9.19 -5.49
N THR A 117 7.33 -9.32 -6.81
CA THR A 117 8.57 -9.74 -7.48
C THR A 117 9.26 -8.62 -8.24
N ASP A 118 8.49 -7.62 -8.66
CA ASP A 118 9.02 -6.45 -9.37
C ASP A 118 8.10 -5.24 -9.18
N CYS A 119 8.67 -4.05 -9.35
CA CYS A 119 7.95 -2.78 -9.40
C CYS A 119 8.54 -1.89 -10.47
N THR A 120 7.72 -1.49 -11.44
CA THR A 120 8.08 -0.47 -12.41
C THR A 120 7.49 0.86 -11.97
N PHE A 121 8.32 1.89 -11.86
CA PHE A 121 7.89 3.26 -11.64
C PHE A 121 7.83 3.99 -12.98
N GLY A 122 6.75 4.73 -13.22
CA GLY A 122 6.58 5.49 -14.46
C GLY A 122 7.73 6.48 -14.74
N ASP A 123 7.84 6.92 -16.00
CA ASP A 123 8.98 7.70 -16.53
C ASP A 123 9.29 8.99 -15.74
N ASN A 124 8.28 9.54 -15.06
CA ASN A 124 8.40 10.80 -14.31
C ASN A 124 8.51 10.61 -12.80
N ALA A 125 8.92 9.43 -12.31
CA ALA A 125 9.06 9.16 -10.87
C ALA A 125 9.87 10.25 -10.13
N LYS A 126 10.93 10.76 -10.77
CA LYS A 126 11.80 11.81 -10.21
C LYS A 126 11.20 13.23 -10.25
N GLY A 127 9.98 13.41 -10.75
CA GLY A 127 9.29 14.71 -10.80
C GLY A 127 9.73 15.62 -11.95
N TYR A 128 10.35 15.07 -13.00
CA TYR A 128 10.69 15.86 -14.19
C TYR A 128 9.42 16.41 -14.86
N GLY A 129 9.49 17.66 -15.32
CA GLY A 129 8.36 18.32 -16.00
C GLY A 129 7.23 18.81 -15.09
N ASN A 130 7.46 18.92 -13.77
CA ASN A 130 6.45 19.32 -12.78
C ASN A 130 5.24 18.38 -12.70
N VAL A 131 5.43 17.11 -13.06
CA VAL A 131 4.43 16.06 -12.88
C VAL A 131 4.41 15.66 -11.41
N GLU A 132 3.36 15.95 -10.65
CA GLU A 132 3.27 15.67 -9.20
C GLU A 132 2.98 14.18 -8.89
N LEU A 133 2.27 13.49 -9.79
CA LEU A 133 1.79 12.13 -9.58
C LEU A 133 2.17 11.24 -10.77
N SER A 134 2.53 9.99 -10.50
CA SER A 134 2.82 8.98 -11.52
C SER A 134 2.32 7.61 -11.08
N ILE A 135 2.43 6.61 -11.95
CA ILE A 135 1.90 5.27 -11.71
C ILE A 135 3.04 4.29 -11.48
N ALA A 136 2.94 3.52 -10.41
CA ALA A 136 3.79 2.37 -10.12
C ALA A 136 3.00 1.10 -10.40
N THR A 137 3.66 0.12 -11.00
CA THR A 137 3.06 -1.18 -11.35
C THR A 137 3.82 -2.29 -10.65
N ILE A 138 3.15 -2.99 -9.73
CA ILE A 138 3.66 -4.16 -9.01
C ILE A 138 3.31 -5.41 -9.81
N THR A 139 4.30 -6.26 -10.04
CA THR A 139 4.09 -7.58 -10.66
C THR A 139 4.08 -8.68 -9.61
N GLN A 140 3.13 -9.61 -9.75
CA GLN A 140 3.02 -10.81 -8.94
C GLN A 140 3.12 -12.08 -9.80
N PRO A 141 3.79 -13.13 -9.32
CA PRO A 141 3.77 -14.43 -9.99
C PRO A 141 2.35 -14.98 -10.11
N GLY A 142 1.89 -15.21 -11.34
CA GLY A 142 0.61 -15.89 -11.63
C GLY A 142 -0.66 -15.06 -11.42
N ASN A 143 -0.59 -13.89 -10.78
CA ASN A 143 -1.74 -13.05 -10.45
C ASN A 143 -1.81 -11.73 -11.23
N GLY A 144 -0.89 -11.50 -12.16
CA GLY A 144 -0.86 -10.30 -12.99
C GLY A 144 -0.16 -9.12 -12.31
N SER A 145 -0.66 -7.92 -12.56
CA SER A 145 -0.07 -6.68 -12.07
C SER A 145 -1.11 -5.75 -11.46
N VAL A 146 -0.72 -5.02 -10.43
CA VAL A 146 -1.53 -3.95 -9.83
C VAL A 146 -0.84 -2.61 -10.02
N ALA A 147 -1.60 -1.61 -10.43
CA ALA A 147 -1.16 -0.24 -10.54
C ALA A 147 -1.66 0.60 -9.37
N PHE A 148 -0.80 1.45 -8.84
CA PHE A 148 -1.17 2.48 -7.87
C PHE A 148 -0.49 3.82 -8.20
N GLU A 149 -1.17 4.92 -7.88
CA GLU A 149 -0.63 6.26 -8.08
C GLU A 149 0.28 6.63 -6.91
N PHE A 150 1.41 7.28 -7.18
CA PHE A 150 2.38 7.71 -6.17
C PHE A 150 2.83 9.15 -6.42
N GLU A 151 3.30 9.81 -5.36
CA GLU A 151 3.88 11.15 -5.42
C GLU A 151 5.29 11.11 -6.00
N THR A 152 5.53 11.90 -7.05
CA THR A 152 6.84 11.98 -7.72
C THR A 152 7.83 12.84 -6.91
N GLY A 153 9.02 13.04 -7.46
CA GLY A 153 10.06 13.79 -6.76
C GLY A 153 10.52 13.03 -5.52
N LYS A 154 11.05 13.68 -4.49
CA LYS A 154 11.68 12.94 -3.37
C LYS A 154 10.77 11.88 -2.72
N ALA A 155 9.44 12.06 -2.76
CA ALA A 155 8.47 11.12 -2.20
C ALA A 155 8.43 9.74 -2.90
N TRP A 156 8.81 9.64 -4.19
CA TRP A 156 8.80 8.36 -4.93
C TRP A 156 9.75 7.33 -4.32
N MET A 157 10.75 7.80 -3.56
CA MET A 157 11.72 6.96 -2.87
C MET A 157 11.04 6.07 -1.82
N ALA A 158 9.96 6.51 -1.18
CA ALA A 158 9.28 5.70 -0.16
C ALA A 158 8.74 4.38 -0.73
N PRO A 159 7.88 4.38 -1.77
CA PRO A 159 7.46 3.12 -2.39
C PRO A 159 8.61 2.35 -3.04
N GLU A 160 9.59 3.00 -3.69
CA GLU A 160 10.73 2.31 -4.29
C GLU A 160 11.56 1.53 -3.26
N TYR A 161 11.98 2.19 -2.17
CA TYR A 161 12.79 1.53 -1.16
C TYR A 161 12.00 0.51 -0.34
N TYR A 162 10.69 0.71 -0.15
CA TYR A 162 9.84 -0.31 0.43
C TYR A 162 9.85 -1.59 -0.42
N VAL A 163 9.58 -1.49 -1.73
CA VAL A 163 9.49 -2.69 -2.59
C VAL A 163 10.86 -3.32 -2.79
N SER A 164 11.90 -2.50 -2.99
CA SER A 164 13.29 -2.95 -3.08
C SER A 164 13.73 -3.72 -1.84
N TRP A 165 13.30 -3.28 -0.65
CA TRP A 165 13.54 -3.97 0.61
C TRP A 165 12.88 -5.35 0.63
N TRP A 166 11.61 -5.46 0.24
CA TRP A 166 10.90 -6.74 0.17
C TRP A 166 11.55 -7.72 -0.81
N ILE A 167 11.94 -7.25 -2.00
CA ILE A 167 12.53 -8.11 -3.02
C ILE A 167 13.94 -8.56 -2.62
N ARG A 168 14.76 -7.69 -2.04
CA ARG A 168 16.20 -7.94 -1.86
C ARG A 168 16.58 -8.37 -0.44
N LYS A 169 15.84 -7.95 0.57
CA LYS A 169 16.25 -8.07 1.98
C LYS A 169 15.36 -8.99 2.80
N PHE A 170 14.06 -9.04 2.52
CA PHE A 170 13.16 -9.96 3.22
C PHE A 170 13.57 -11.45 3.09
N PRO A 171 13.99 -11.97 1.92
CA PRO A 171 14.41 -13.38 1.79
C PRO A 171 15.59 -13.77 2.68
N ILE A 172 16.33 -12.79 3.19
CA ILE A 172 17.51 -12.97 4.06
C ILE A 172 17.35 -12.24 5.39
N LEU A 173 16.11 -11.95 5.82
CA LEU A 173 15.82 -11.16 7.02
C LEU A 173 16.51 -11.70 8.28
N ASP A 174 16.62 -13.02 8.41
CA ASP A 174 17.26 -13.68 9.57
C ASP A 174 18.79 -13.59 9.56
N LEU A 175 19.39 -13.25 8.41
CA LEU A 175 20.82 -13.01 8.28
C LEU A 175 21.21 -11.56 8.59
N PHE A 176 20.24 -10.64 8.60
CA PHE A 176 20.47 -9.25 9.01
C PHE A 176 20.69 -9.16 10.51
N LYS A 177 21.92 -8.79 10.90
CA LYS A 177 22.31 -8.45 12.28
C LYS A 177 21.98 -6.99 12.67
N PHE A 178 21.18 -6.30 11.86
CA PHE A 178 20.88 -4.90 12.11
C PHE A 178 19.88 -4.76 13.27
N ASP A 179 20.33 -4.12 14.35
CA ASP A 179 19.51 -3.73 15.49
C ASP A 179 19.38 -2.19 15.51
N PRO A 180 18.26 -1.61 15.04
CA PRO A 180 18.06 -0.17 15.05
C PRO A 180 17.98 0.45 16.45
N ALA A 181 17.90 -0.35 17.52
CA ALA A 181 17.99 0.15 18.90
C ALA A 181 19.44 0.44 19.34
N SER A 182 20.43 0.11 18.52
CA SER A 182 21.86 0.27 18.84
C SER A 182 22.52 1.52 18.24
N SER A 183 21.74 2.41 17.62
CA SER A 183 22.18 3.67 16.98
C SER A 183 21.46 4.89 17.53
#